data_AF-A0A1L2JM34-F1
#
_entry.id   AF-A0A1L2JM34-F1
#
_cell.length_a   1.000
_cell.length_b   1.000
_cell.length_c   1.000
_cell.angle_alpha   90.00
_cell.angle_beta   90.00
_cell.angle_gamma   90.00
#
_symmetry.space_group_name_H-M   'P 1'
#
loop_
_entity.id
_entity.type
_entity.pdbx_description
1 polymer ?
#
loop_
_entity_poly.entity_id
_entity_poly.type
_entity_poly.pdbx_seq_one_letter_code
_entity_poly.pdbx_strand_id
1 'polypeptide(L)'
;KRRREVGSLGSRHPAKVSWTVPRPGQLGYFKRTEYNKRILEIGVDGGRITPREGFHKYGVIRSQYVVVKGSTPGPVKRFTLMRHPIRIPMLPYEPAYKIVWTPLTGG
;
A
#
# COMPACT_ATOMS: atom_id res chain seq x y z
N LYS A 1 -15.39 -10.61 33.40
CA LYS A 1 -14.34 -9.63 32.97
C LYS A 1 -14.25 -9.63 31.45
N ARG A 2 -14.76 -8.60 30.78
CA ARG A 2 -14.66 -8.44 29.32
C ARG A 2 -13.43 -7.58 29.01
N ARG A 3 -12.45 -8.11 28.27
CA ARG A 3 -11.13 -7.47 28.04
C ARG A 3 -10.99 -6.83 26.65
N ARG A 4 -11.84 -7.22 25.69
CA ARG A 4 -11.81 -6.76 24.29
C ARG A 4 -13.20 -6.36 23.81
N GLU A 5 -13.86 -5.52 24.59
CA GLU A 5 -15.22 -5.09 24.31
C GLU A 5 -15.39 -3.60 24.62
N VAL A 6 -16.43 -3.01 24.02
CA VAL A 6 -16.78 -1.61 24.25
C VAL A 6 -17.45 -1.47 25.62
N GLY A 7 -17.02 -0.50 26.42
CA GLY A 7 -17.53 -0.30 27.78
C GLY A 7 -18.99 0.18 27.82
N SER A 8 -19.35 1.18 27.01
CA SER A 8 -20.72 1.68 26.89
C SER A 8 -21.10 1.88 25.43
N LEU A 9 -22.32 1.47 25.06
CA LEU A 9 -22.87 1.61 23.70
C LEU A 9 -23.53 2.97 23.44
N GLY A 10 -23.62 3.85 24.45
CA GLY A 10 -24.19 5.18 24.30
C GLY A 10 -24.86 5.71 25.57
N SER A 11 -25.38 6.93 25.48
CA SER A 11 -26.24 7.53 26.51
C SER A 11 -27.63 6.87 26.52
N ARG A 12 -28.40 7.08 27.60
CA ARG A 12 -29.80 6.63 27.72
C ARG A 12 -30.70 7.26 26.65
N HIS A 13 -30.44 8.51 26.28
CA HIS A 13 -31.17 9.26 25.26
C HIS A 13 -30.16 9.85 24.24
N PRO A 14 -30.33 9.64 22.93
CA PRO A 14 -31.42 8.90 22.27
C PRO A 14 -31.36 7.39 22.56
N ALA A 15 -32.52 6.72 22.62
CA ALA A 15 -32.64 5.28 22.88
C ALA A 15 -32.26 4.42 21.66
N LYS A 16 -31.10 4.71 21.06
CA LYS A 16 -30.53 3.99 19.93
C LYS A 16 -29.01 4.02 20.01
N VAL A 17 -28.36 2.99 19.49
CA VAL A 17 -26.89 2.97 19.39
C VAL A 17 -26.45 3.73 18.13
N SER A 18 -25.54 4.68 18.31
CA SER A 18 -24.98 5.46 17.18
C SER A 18 -24.13 4.58 16.28
N TRP A 19 -24.18 4.83 14.97
CA TRP A 19 -23.38 4.11 13.97
C TRP A 19 -21.87 4.36 14.12
N THR A 20 -21.48 5.47 14.75
CA THR A 20 -20.10 5.84 15.06
C THR A 20 -19.49 4.99 16.19
N VAL A 21 -20.31 4.28 16.97
CA VAL A 21 -19.81 3.40 18.06
C VAL A 21 -19.03 2.24 17.43
N PRO A 22 -17.79 1.96 17.89
CA PRO A 22 -16.98 0.91 17.31
C PRO A 22 -17.65 -0.45 17.51
N ARG A 23 -17.73 -1.24 16.44
CA ARG A 23 -18.33 -2.58 16.45
C ARG A 23 -17.44 -3.54 15.67
N PRO A 24 -17.44 -4.83 16.02
CA PRO A 24 -16.81 -5.84 15.18
C PRO A 24 -17.50 -5.86 13.81
N GLY A 25 -16.71 -6.06 12.77
CA GLY A 25 -17.17 -6.07 11.39
C GLY A 25 -16.02 -6.38 10.44
N GLN A 26 -16.28 -6.27 9.14
CA GLN A 26 -15.27 -6.52 8.13
C GLN A 26 -14.07 -5.56 8.30
N LEU A 27 -12.86 -6.10 8.31
CA LEU A 27 -11.62 -5.35 8.29
C LEU A 27 -10.74 -5.87 7.15
N GLY A 28 -10.43 -5.00 6.19
CA GLY A 28 -9.61 -5.33 5.03
C GLY A 28 -10.41 -5.54 3.75
N TYR A 29 -9.70 -5.76 2.65
CA TYR A 29 -10.26 -5.84 1.29
C TYR A 29 -11.01 -4.58 0.81
N PHE A 30 -10.83 -3.45 1.49
CA PHE A 30 -11.42 -2.17 1.08
C PHE A 30 -10.75 -1.60 -0.18
N LYS A 31 -11.51 -0.85 -0.96
CA LYS A 31 -10.97 0.00 -2.03
C LYS A 31 -10.36 1.25 -1.41
N ARG A 32 -9.05 1.44 -1.60
CA ARG A 32 -8.30 2.60 -1.13
C ARG A 32 -7.51 3.19 -2.28
N THR A 33 -7.33 4.51 -2.25
CA THR A 33 -6.52 5.25 -3.21
C THR A 33 -5.47 6.02 -2.43
N GLU A 34 -4.21 5.70 -2.66
CA GLU A 34 -3.08 6.44 -2.09
C GLU A 34 -2.63 7.52 -3.08
N TYR A 35 -2.30 8.70 -2.57
CA TYR A 35 -1.93 9.86 -3.38
C TYR A 35 -0.41 10.04 -3.43
N ASN A 36 0.04 10.68 -4.51
CA ASN A 36 1.38 11.28 -4.62
C ASN A 36 2.53 10.31 -4.32
N LYS A 37 2.42 9.09 -4.83
CA LYS A 37 3.52 8.14 -4.82
C LYS A 37 4.47 8.47 -5.97
N ARG A 38 5.74 8.63 -5.64
CA ARG A 38 6.78 8.89 -6.62
C ARG A 38 7.12 7.61 -7.37
N ILE A 39 7.10 7.67 -8.70
CA ILE A 39 7.66 6.61 -9.52
C ILE A 39 9.17 6.71 -9.36
N LEU A 40 9.72 5.61 -8.88
CA LEU A 40 11.13 5.38 -8.97
C LEU A 40 11.40 4.95 -10.42
N GLU A 41 11.79 3.73 -10.68
CA GLU A 41 12.35 3.31 -11.97
C GLU A 41 11.25 2.72 -12.84
N ILE A 42 11.32 2.94 -14.15
CA ILE A 42 10.54 2.20 -15.15
C ILE A 42 11.55 1.42 -15.97
N GLY A 43 11.46 0.10 -15.92
CA GLY A 43 12.39 -0.79 -16.60
C GLY A 43 11.67 -1.78 -17.51
N VAL A 44 12.34 -2.20 -18.58
CA VAL A 44 11.82 -3.21 -19.52
C VAL A 44 12.25 -4.61 -19.10
N ASP A 45 13.47 -4.76 -18.60
CA ASP A 45 14.04 -6.04 -18.19
C ASP A 45 14.04 -6.22 -16.66
N GLY A 46 13.24 -7.16 -16.16
CA GLY A 46 13.11 -7.47 -14.75
C GLY A 46 14.30 -8.21 -14.13
N GLY A 47 15.30 -8.62 -14.92
CA GLY A 47 16.51 -9.28 -14.41
C GLY A 47 17.33 -8.41 -13.45
N ARG A 48 17.37 -7.09 -13.67
CA ARG A 48 18.14 -6.13 -12.84
C ARG A 48 17.61 -5.98 -11.41
N ILE A 49 16.30 -6.07 -11.23
CA ILE A 49 15.62 -5.82 -9.94
C ILE A 49 15.36 -7.10 -9.15
N THR A 50 15.24 -8.23 -9.85
CA THR A 50 14.88 -9.49 -9.21
C THR A 50 16.08 -10.02 -8.39
N PRO A 51 15.91 -10.30 -7.08
CA PRO A 51 16.95 -10.96 -6.29
C PRO A 51 17.24 -12.37 -6.82
N ARG A 52 18.38 -12.96 -6.47
CA ARG A 52 18.79 -14.27 -7.03
C ARG A 52 17.76 -15.38 -6.82
N GLU A 53 17.03 -15.32 -5.70
CA GLU A 53 15.98 -16.28 -5.33
C GLU A 53 14.59 -15.93 -5.91
N GLY A 54 14.42 -14.69 -6.39
CA GLY A 54 13.12 -14.14 -6.76
C GLY A 54 12.35 -13.52 -5.59
N PHE A 55 11.25 -12.84 -5.89
CA PHE A 55 10.42 -12.19 -4.88
C PHE A 55 9.57 -13.21 -4.11
N HIS A 56 9.58 -13.13 -2.78
CA HIS A 56 8.76 -14.01 -1.93
C HIS A 56 7.27 -13.93 -2.31
N LYS A 57 6.64 -15.10 -2.51
CA LYS A 57 5.25 -15.27 -2.96
C LYS A 57 4.93 -14.70 -4.35
N TYR A 58 5.92 -14.24 -5.12
CA TYR A 58 5.74 -13.79 -6.52
C TYR A 58 6.60 -14.60 -7.49
N GLY A 59 7.92 -14.57 -7.35
CA GLY A 59 8.90 -15.18 -8.25
C GLY A 59 9.72 -14.15 -9.02
N VAL A 60 10.19 -14.53 -10.22
CA VAL A 60 11.04 -13.71 -11.09
C VAL A 60 10.20 -12.80 -11.98
N ILE A 61 10.59 -11.52 -12.06
CA ILE A 61 9.94 -10.55 -12.95
C ILE A 61 10.58 -10.69 -14.35
N ARG A 62 9.78 -11.03 -15.36
CA ARG A 62 10.24 -11.22 -16.75
C ARG A 62 9.80 -10.12 -17.71
N SER A 63 8.97 -9.21 -17.25
CA SER A 63 8.32 -8.19 -18.08
C SER A 63 8.64 -6.79 -17.56
N GLN A 64 8.10 -5.78 -18.23
CA GLN A 64 8.20 -4.40 -17.81
C GLN A 64 7.74 -4.24 -16.35
N TYR A 65 8.44 -3.39 -15.62
CA TYR A 65 8.18 -3.14 -14.21
C TYR A 65 8.27 -1.66 -13.89
N VAL A 66 7.60 -1.30 -12.80
CA VAL A 66 7.63 0.04 -12.23
C VAL A 66 7.98 -0.10 -10.76
N VAL A 67 9.00 0.60 -10.31
CA VAL A 67 9.35 0.71 -8.90
C VAL A 67 8.67 1.95 -8.36
N VAL A 68 7.92 1.82 -7.27
CA VAL A 68 7.19 2.92 -6.62
C VAL A 68 7.77 3.14 -5.23
N LYS A 69 7.93 4.41 -4.83
CA LYS A 69 8.41 4.74 -3.49
C LYS A 69 7.39 4.34 -2.43
N GLY A 70 7.81 3.51 -1.47
CA GLY A 70 7.02 3.10 -0.31
C GLY A 70 6.09 1.91 -0.59
N SER A 71 4.96 1.85 0.11
CA SER A 71 3.97 0.77 -0.01
C SER A 71 2.91 1.03 -1.08
N THR A 72 2.35 -0.06 -1.61
CA THR A 72 1.15 -0.08 -2.47
C THR A 72 0.00 -0.82 -1.77
N PRO A 73 -1.26 -0.49 -2.10
CA PRO A 73 -2.40 -1.07 -1.43
C PRO A 73 -2.66 -2.52 -1.88
N GLY A 74 -2.58 -3.45 -0.95
CA GLY A 74 -2.95 -4.86 -1.15
C GLY A 74 -1.78 -5.83 -1.01
N PRO A 75 -2.08 -7.14 -1.02
CA PRO A 75 -1.06 -8.17 -0.94
C PRO A 75 -0.31 -8.35 -2.28
N VAL A 76 0.81 -9.07 -2.21
CA VAL A 76 1.56 -9.56 -3.38
C VAL A 76 0.61 -10.26 -4.37
N LYS A 77 0.80 -10.04 -5.68
CA LYS A 77 -0.06 -10.49 -6.80
C LYS A 77 -1.40 -9.78 -6.99
N ARG A 78 -1.81 -8.86 -6.11
CA ARG A 78 -3.04 -8.09 -6.35
C ARG A 78 -2.82 -7.05 -7.45
N PHE A 79 -3.75 -7.00 -8.40
CA PHE A 79 -3.78 -5.97 -9.42
C PHE A 79 -3.93 -4.57 -8.80
N THR A 80 -3.10 -3.63 -9.24
CA THR A 80 -3.09 -2.24 -8.78
C THR A 80 -3.25 -1.31 -9.97
N LEU A 81 -4.21 -0.39 -9.88
CA LEU A 81 -4.43 0.65 -10.89
C LEU A 81 -3.59 1.89 -10.56
N MET A 82 -2.82 2.36 -11.53
CA MET A 82 -2.09 3.63 -11.44
C MET A 82 -2.85 4.71 -12.21
N ARG A 83 -2.86 5.93 -11.67
CA ARG A 83 -3.50 7.10 -12.28
C ARG A 83 -2.62 8.33 -12.05
N HIS A 84 -2.65 9.27 -12.98
CA HIS A 84 -2.04 10.60 -12.79
C HIS A 84 -2.54 11.27 -11.50
N PRO A 85 -1.65 11.99 -10.78
CA PRO A 85 -1.98 12.62 -9.51
C PRO A 85 -2.97 13.77 -9.72
N ILE A 86 -4.04 13.80 -8.92
CA ILE A 86 -5.03 14.88 -8.94
C ILE A 86 -4.64 16.04 -8.00
N ARG A 87 -3.83 15.76 -6.98
CA ARG A 87 -3.38 16.76 -5.99
C ARG A 87 -1.89 17.01 -6.20
N ILE A 88 -1.55 18.01 -7.01
CA ILE A 88 -0.16 18.36 -7.27
C ILE A 88 0.44 18.89 -5.96
N PRO A 89 1.49 18.24 -5.40
CA PRO A 89 2.15 18.75 -4.22
C PRO A 89 2.90 20.04 -4.57
N MET A 90 2.84 21.05 -3.71
CA MET A 90 3.63 22.28 -3.84
C MET A 90 5.12 22.08 -3.48
N LEU A 91 5.58 20.82 -3.39
CA LEU A 91 6.92 20.47 -2.97
C LEU A 91 7.95 20.83 -4.06
N PRO A 92 9.20 21.14 -3.68
CA PRO A 92 10.26 21.39 -4.65
C PRO A 92 10.50 20.16 -5.53
N TYR A 93 10.88 20.41 -6.79
CA TYR A 93 11.22 19.38 -7.76
C TYR A 93 12.42 18.57 -7.27
N GLU A 94 12.18 17.33 -6.83
CA GLU A 94 13.27 16.40 -6.52
C GLU A 94 13.84 15.85 -7.83
N PRO A 95 15.17 15.91 -8.05
CA PRO A 95 15.79 15.45 -9.29
C PRO A 95 15.57 13.96 -9.51
N ALA A 96 15.63 13.52 -10.77
CA ALA A 96 15.53 12.11 -11.13
C ALA A 96 16.51 11.29 -10.27
N TYR A 97 15.99 10.32 -9.52
CA TYR A 97 16.82 9.46 -8.68
C TYR A 97 17.31 8.29 -9.56
N LYS A 98 18.53 7.84 -9.32
CA LYS A 98 19.10 6.63 -9.94
C LYS A 98 19.25 5.60 -8.83
N ILE A 99 18.57 4.46 -8.93
CA ILE A 99 18.81 3.37 -7.98
C ILE A 99 20.21 2.83 -8.24
N VAL A 100 21.12 3.11 -7.30
CA VAL A 100 22.53 2.70 -7.34
C VAL A 100 22.69 1.26 -6.87
N TRP A 101 21.93 0.83 -5.86
CA TRP A 101 22.06 -0.50 -5.27
C TRP A 101 20.70 -1.03 -4.80
N THR A 102 20.41 -2.28 -5.16
CA THR A 102 19.27 -3.04 -4.65
C THR A 102 19.82 -4.22 -3.86
N PRO A 103 19.36 -4.49 -2.63
CA PRO A 103 19.74 -5.70 -1.92
C PRO A 103 19.20 -6.92 -2.70
N LEU A 104 20.10 -7.68 -3.34
CA LEU A 104 19.77 -8.88 -4.12
C LEU A 104 19.63 -10.14 -3.25
N THR A 105 19.72 -10.00 -1.93
CA THR A 105 19.56 -11.07 -0.93
C THR A 105 18.18 -10.97 -0.27
N GLY A 106 17.41 -12.06 -0.33
CA GLY A 106 16.10 -12.17 0.29
C GLY A 106 16.19 -12.13 1.82
N GLY A 107 15.23 -11.45 2.44
CA GLY A 107 14.89 -11.57 3.86
C GLY A 107 13.47 -12.06 4.02
#